data_AF-A0A351FM28-F1
#
_entry.id   AF-A0A351FM28-F1
#
_cell.length_a   1.000
_cell.length_b   1.000
_cell.length_c   1.000
_cell.angle_alpha   90.00
_cell.angle_beta   90.00
_cell.angle_gamma   90.00
#
_symmetry.space_group_name_H-M   'P 1'
#
loop_
_entity.id
_entity.type
_entity.pdbx_description
1 polymer ?
#
loop_
_entity_poly.entity_id
_entity_poly.type
_entity_poly.pdbx_seq_one_letter_code
_entity_poly.pdbx_strand_id
1 'polypeptide(L)'
;IAECDDYKIAVSVKTRLYRQGTKESRGTVFTYDHLDKLEHFAKRFDLDPVLAHAVCMEDDHIIHLFMIRTEDIRKRLAAVKHGHRLQFGPKYLDETIAFPYIDYSHWADESITSGLFVKPQATTQQNVT
;
A
#
# COMPACT_ATOMS: atom_id res chain seq x y z
N ILE A 1 13.49 7.79 1.31
CA ILE A 1 14.02 8.33 2.57
C ILE A 1 13.36 9.69 2.77
N ALA A 2 12.89 9.98 3.97
CA ALA A 2 12.39 11.31 4.34
C ALA A 2 13.11 11.77 5.63
N GLU A 3 13.34 13.07 5.75
CA GLU A 3 14.11 13.68 6.83
C GLU A 3 13.43 14.98 7.26
N CYS A 4 13.31 15.17 8.57
CA CYS A 4 12.82 16.39 9.21
C CYS A 4 13.61 16.57 10.51
N ASP A 5 14.38 17.65 10.61
CA ASP A 5 15.34 17.89 11.69
C ASP A 5 16.23 16.66 11.94
N ASP A 6 16.35 16.20 13.18
CA ASP A 6 17.12 15.03 13.58
C ASP A 6 16.39 13.69 13.31
N TYR A 7 15.18 13.72 12.75
CA TYR A 7 14.37 12.52 12.53
C TYR A 7 14.39 12.07 11.07
N LYS A 8 14.81 10.83 10.83
CA LYS A 8 14.98 10.27 9.48
C LYS A 8 14.29 8.92 9.36
N ILE A 9 13.52 8.74 8.29
CA ILE A 9 12.79 7.50 8.04
C ILE A 9 13.13 6.88 6.68
N ALA A 10 13.22 5.55 6.67
CA ALA A 10 13.27 4.74 5.47
C ALA A 10 11.84 4.28 5.12
N VAL A 11 11.22 4.94 4.15
CA VAL A 11 9.88 4.55 3.67
C VAL A 11 9.99 3.52 2.54
N SER A 12 9.42 2.34 2.72
CA SER A 12 9.16 1.38 1.63
C SER A 12 7.70 1.47 1.20
N VAL A 13 7.48 1.85 -0.06
CA VAL A 13 6.14 1.97 -0.62
C VAL A 13 5.73 0.67 -1.29
N LYS A 14 4.57 0.13 -0.90
CA LYS A 14 3.89 -0.99 -1.56
C LYS A 14 2.54 -0.55 -2.07
N THR A 15 2.35 -0.63 -3.37
CA THR A 15 1.06 -0.41 -4.01
C THR A 15 0.33 -1.73 -4.21
N ARG A 16 -0.99 -1.74 -4.06
CA ARG A 16 -1.85 -2.84 -4.47
C ARG A 16 -3.09 -2.30 -5.17
N LEU A 17 -3.40 -2.88 -6.33
CA LEU A 17 -4.59 -2.56 -7.10
C LEU A 17 -5.64 -3.66 -6.91
N TYR A 18 -6.85 -3.25 -6.55
CA TYR A 18 -8.06 -4.06 -6.63
C TYR A 18 -8.85 -3.61 -7.85
N ARG A 19 -8.80 -4.42 -8.91
CA ARG A 19 -9.46 -4.14 -10.18
C ARG A 19 -10.98 -4.22 -10.05
N GLN A 20 -11.66 -3.58 -10.99
CA GLN A 20 -13.11 -3.63 -11.10
C GLN A 20 -13.62 -5.08 -11.08
N GLY A 21 -14.57 -5.36 -10.18
CA GLY A 21 -15.19 -6.67 -10.04
C GLY A 21 -14.29 -7.77 -9.46
N THR A 22 -13.13 -7.42 -8.89
CA THR A 22 -12.28 -8.41 -8.22
C THR A 22 -12.99 -9.03 -7.01
N LYS A 23 -12.80 -10.34 -6.82
CA LYS A 23 -13.30 -11.09 -5.65
C LYS A 23 -12.22 -11.30 -4.60
N GLU A 24 -11.07 -10.65 -4.76
CA GLU A 24 -9.97 -10.75 -3.79
C GLU A 24 -10.38 -10.22 -2.42
N SER A 25 -9.90 -10.89 -1.37
CA SER A 25 -10.06 -10.38 -0.01
C SER A 25 -9.31 -9.05 0.15
N ARG A 26 -10.00 -8.05 0.72
CA ARG A 26 -9.48 -6.71 0.99
C ARG A 26 -8.60 -6.72 2.25
N GLY A 27 -7.39 -7.20 2.07
CA GLY A 27 -6.36 -7.31 3.08
C GLY A 27 -5.00 -7.65 2.47
N THR A 28 -3.94 -7.34 3.20
CA THR A 28 -2.56 -7.54 2.78
C THR A 28 -1.78 -8.26 3.87
N VAL A 29 -0.81 -9.07 3.45
CA VAL A 29 0.22 -9.61 4.35
C VAL A 29 1.52 -8.86 4.09
N PHE A 30 2.03 -8.19 5.12
CA PHE A 30 3.38 -7.66 5.13
C PHE A 30 4.35 -8.80 5.46
N THR A 31 5.07 -9.25 4.44
CA THR A 31 5.88 -10.47 4.52
C THR A 31 7.11 -10.27 5.41
N TYR A 32 7.50 -11.31 6.17
CA TYR A 32 8.70 -11.25 7.02
C TYR A 32 9.94 -10.81 6.23
N ASP A 33 10.20 -11.42 5.07
CA ASP A 33 11.31 -11.07 4.19
C ASP A 33 11.33 -9.59 3.78
N HIS A 34 10.16 -8.97 3.56
CA HIS A 34 10.11 -7.56 3.20
C HIS A 34 10.42 -6.67 4.40
N LEU A 35 9.88 -6.99 5.57
CA LEU A 35 10.16 -6.28 6.82
C LEU A 35 11.65 -6.39 7.17
N ASP A 36 12.23 -7.59 7.08
CA ASP A 36 13.64 -7.85 7.37
C ASP A 36 14.56 -7.03 6.43
N LYS A 37 14.24 -6.98 5.13
CA LYS A 37 15.01 -6.18 4.16
C LYS A 37 14.92 -4.68 4.43
N LEU A 38 13.72 -4.19 4.77
CA LEU A 38 13.52 -2.78 5.10
C LEU A 38 14.29 -2.39 6.36
N GLU A 39 14.23 -3.22 7.41
CA GLU A 39 14.96 -3.02 8.66
C GLU A 39 16.47 -3.09 8.45
N HIS A 40 16.94 -4.05 7.64
CA HIS A 40 18.35 -4.16 7.30
C HIS A 40 18.86 -2.92 6.56
N PHE A 41 18.10 -2.41 5.59
CA PHE A 41 18.41 -1.17 4.89
C PHE A 41 18.42 0.01 5.86
N ALA A 42 17.37 0.18 6.66
CA ALA A 42 17.21 1.30 7.56
C ALA A 42 18.34 1.36 8.60
N LYS A 43 18.70 0.21 9.19
CA LYS A 43 19.82 0.08 10.12
C LYS A 43 21.16 0.52 9.54
N ARG A 44 21.41 0.26 8.24
CA ARG A 44 22.66 0.65 7.59
C ARG A 44 22.84 2.17 7.50
N PHE A 45 21.74 2.91 7.47
CA PHE A 45 21.73 4.35 7.27
C PHE A 45 21.23 5.13 8.51
N ASP A 46 21.10 4.46 9.65
CA ASP A 46 20.57 5.03 10.89
C ASP A 46 19.20 5.70 10.69
N LEU A 47 18.29 4.96 10.06
CA LEU A 47 16.93 5.41 9.74
C LEU A 47 15.90 4.57 10.48
N ASP A 48 14.74 5.18 10.76
CA ASP A 48 13.57 4.46 11.26
C ASP A 48 12.77 3.83 10.09
N PRO A 49 12.55 2.50 10.09
CA PRO A 49 11.86 1.81 9.01
C PRO A 49 10.33 1.99 9.06
N VAL A 50 9.76 2.48 7.96
CA VAL A 50 8.32 2.72 7.80
C VAL A 50 7.82 2.04 6.52
N LEU A 51 6.72 1.32 6.63
CA LEU A 51 6.02 0.77 5.49
C LEU A 51 4.86 1.70 5.11
N ALA A 52 4.82 2.12 3.84
CA ALA A 52 3.69 2.83 3.26
C ALA A 52 2.93 1.88 2.32
N HIS A 53 1.68 1.55 2.64
CA HIS A 53 0.83 0.70 1.82
C HIS A 53 -0.26 1.55 1.15
N ALA A 54 -0.12 1.76 -0.15
CA ALA A 54 -1.14 2.39 -0.98
C ALA A 54 -2.03 1.32 -1.60
N VAL A 55 -3.34 1.42 -1.39
CA VAL A 55 -4.34 0.48 -1.92
C VAL A 55 -5.28 1.24 -2.84
N CYS A 56 -5.23 0.92 -4.13
CA CYS A 56 -6.11 1.51 -5.13
C CYS A 56 -7.33 0.58 -5.32
N MET A 57 -8.51 1.08 -5.01
CA MET A 57 -9.78 0.35 -5.08
C MET A 57 -10.60 0.90 -6.24
N GLU A 58 -10.60 0.18 -7.38
CA GLU A 58 -11.23 0.68 -8.60
C GLU A 58 -12.76 0.75 -8.48
N ASP A 59 -13.40 -0.27 -7.89
CA ASP A 59 -14.85 -0.31 -7.70
C ASP A 59 -15.38 0.81 -6.78
N ASP A 60 -14.56 1.23 -5.82
CA ASP A 60 -14.93 2.21 -4.80
C ASP A 60 -14.43 3.63 -5.14
N HIS A 61 -13.70 3.79 -6.25
CA HIS A 61 -13.04 5.05 -6.66
C HIS A 61 -12.26 5.72 -5.52
N ILE A 62 -11.48 4.93 -4.79
CA ILE A 62 -10.73 5.40 -3.63
C ILE A 62 -9.31 4.85 -3.64
N ILE A 63 -8.38 5.68 -3.17
CA ILE A 63 -7.03 5.25 -2.82
C ILE A 63 -6.88 5.40 -1.32
N HIS A 64 -6.54 4.31 -0.64
CA HIS A 64 -6.16 4.32 0.77
C HIS A 64 -4.64 4.36 0.90
N LEU A 65 -4.11 5.15 1.82
CA LEU A 65 -2.71 5.10 2.24
C LEU A 65 -2.64 4.78 3.72
N PHE A 66 -1.93 3.70 4.05
CA PHE A 66 -1.58 3.33 5.42
C PHE A 66 -0.07 3.46 5.60
N MET A 67 0.38 4.23 6.59
CA MET A 67 1.79 4.30 6.97
C MET A 67 1.98 3.74 8.38
N ILE A 68 2.89 2.76 8.51
CA ILE A 68 3.08 2.01 9.77
C ILE A 68 4.57 1.74 9.97
N ARG A 69 5.08 2.01 11.17
CA ARG A 69 6.45 1.62 11.55
C ARG A 69 6.58 0.09 11.56
N THR A 70 7.73 -0.44 11.15
CA THR A 70 7.89 -1.91 11.13
C THR A 70 7.84 -2.52 12.52
N GLU A 71 8.26 -1.79 13.56
CA GLU A 71 8.14 -2.24 14.94
C GLU A 71 6.69 -2.46 15.37
N ASP A 72 5.77 -1.58 14.98
CA ASP A 72 4.35 -1.70 15.32
C ASP A 72 3.69 -2.80 14.50
N ILE A 73 4.09 -2.98 13.24
CA ILE A 73 3.69 -4.15 12.44
C ILE A 73 4.04 -5.44 13.19
N ARG A 74 5.27 -5.57 13.68
CA ARG A 74 5.73 -6.78 14.38
C ARG A 74 5.04 -7.01 15.71
N LYS A 75 4.84 -5.95 16.50
CA LYS A 75 4.33 -6.03 17.87
C LYS A 75 2.81 -6.10 17.94
N ARG A 76 2.10 -5.49 16.98
CA ARG A 76 0.66 -5.18 17.13
C ARG A 76 -0.24 -5.78 16.07
N LEU A 77 0.26 -6.01 14.85
CA LEU A 77 -0.55 -6.67 13.81
C LEU A 77 -0.56 -8.18 13.98
N ALA A 78 -1.71 -8.81 13.70
CA ALA A 78 -1.89 -10.25 13.80
C ALA A 78 -0.89 -11.01 12.91
N ALA A 79 -0.11 -11.90 13.52
CA ALA A 79 0.83 -12.76 12.83
C ALA A 79 0.09 -13.85 12.03
N VAL A 80 0.62 -14.17 10.85
CA VAL A 80 0.19 -15.26 9.97
C VAL A 80 1.43 -16.01 9.44
N LYS A 81 1.21 -17.11 8.70
CA LYS A 81 2.27 -18.03 8.25
C LYS A 81 3.50 -17.35 7.63
N HIS A 82 3.31 -16.26 6.89
CA HIS A 82 4.39 -15.62 6.13
C HIS A 82 4.57 -14.13 6.44
N GLY A 83 3.97 -13.62 7.52
CA GLY A 83 4.08 -12.20 7.85
C GLY A 83 3.02 -11.71 8.83
N HIS A 84 2.73 -10.42 8.77
CA HIS A 84 1.68 -9.79 9.56
C HIS A 84 0.54 -9.32 8.66
N ARG A 85 -0.71 -9.51 9.11
CA ARG A 85 -1.90 -9.20 8.32
C ARG A 85 -2.44 -7.82 8.68
N LEU A 86 -2.66 -7.00 7.65
CA LEU A 86 -3.49 -5.79 7.70
C LEU A 86 -4.80 -6.06 6.96
N GLN A 87 -5.95 -5.77 7.58
CA GLN A 87 -7.26 -5.88 6.95
C GLN A 87 -7.80 -4.48 6.71
N PHE A 88 -8.44 -4.25 5.56
CA PHE A 88 -8.98 -2.94 5.20
C PHE A 88 -10.26 -3.07 4.34
N GLY A 89 -10.89 -4.25 4.37
CA GLY A 89 -12.22 -4.40 3.79
C GLY A 89 -13.27 -3.58 4.55
N PRO A 90 -14.47 -3.37 3.97
CA PRO A 90 -15.52 -2.53 4.57
C PRO A 90 -15.85 -2.87 6.03
N LYS A 91 -15.75 -4.14 6.42
CA LYS A 91 -15.98 -4.60 7.79
C LYS A 91 -14.87 -4.17 8.79
N TYR A 92 -13.64 -4.00 8.33
CA TYR A 92 -12.44 -3.85 9.18
C TYR A 92 -11.81 -2.47 9.09
N LEU A 93 -12.19 -1.65 8.11
CA LEU A 93 -11.52 -0.39 7.82
C LEU A 93 -11.58 0.57 9.01
N ASP A 94 -12.77 0.82 9.56
CA ASP A 94 -12.96 1.76 10.69
C ASP A 94 -12.12 1.37 11.91
N GLU A 95 -12.09 0.08 12.25
CA GLU A 95 -11.26 -0.45 13.33
C GLU A 95 -9.76 -0.26 13.03
N THR A 96 -9.37 -0.52 11.78
CA THR A 96 -7.97 -0.46 11.36
C THR A 96 -7.44 0.97 11.38
N ILE A 97 -8.20 1.94 10.88
CA ILE A 97 -7.79 3.35 10.87
C ILE A 97 -7.86 4.00 12.26
N ALA A 98 -8.58 3.39 13.20
CA ALA A 98 -8.60 3.83 14.60
C ALA A 98 -7.37 3.37 15.39
N PHE A 99 -6.51 2.52 14.84
CA PHE A 99 -5.28 2.11 15.52
C PHE A 99 -4.30 3.29 15.67
N PRO A 100 -3.83 3.61 16.90
CA PRO A 100 -3.04 4.82 17.15
C PRO A 100 -1.63 4.80 16.54
N TYR A 101 -1.22 3.66 15.97
CA TYR A 101 0.08 3.44 15.35
C TYR A 101 0.00 3.37 13.81
N ILE A 102 -1.20 3.60 13.25
CA ILE A 102 -1.42 3.67 11.82
C ILE A 102 -1.71 5.12 11.47
N ASP A 103 -0.85 5.71 10.65
CA ASP A 103 -1.14 6.98 10.00
C ASP A 103 -1.90 6.68 8.69
N TYR A 104 -3.05 7.31 8.51
CA TYR A 104 -4.00 6.97 7.46
C TYR A 104 -4.48 8.23 6.73
N SER A 105 -4.49 8.13 5.40
CA SER A 105 -5.12 9.11 4.52
C SER A 105 -5.84 8.40 3.38
N HIS A 106 -6.78 9.09 2.75
CA HIS A 106 -7.44 8.59 1.55
C HIS A 106 -7.75 9.72 0.56
N TRP A 107 -7.90 9.31 -0.70
CA TRP A 107 -8.32 10.17 -1.80
C TRP A 107 -9.55 9.54 -2.46
N ALA A 108 -10.68 10.23 -2.38
CA ALA A 108 -11.94 9.82 -2.99
C ALA A 108 -12.04 10.33 -4.44
N ASP A 109 -12.94 9.72 -5.21
CA ASP A 109 -13.17 9.98 -6.64
C ASP A 109 -11.92 9.78 -7.52
N GLU A 110 -10.99 8.93 -7.05
CA GLU A 110 -9.75 8.60 -7.74
C GLU A 110 -9.81 7.22 -8.39
N SER A 111 -9.42 7.13 -9.65
CA SER A 111 -9.24 5.86 -10.36
C SER A 111 -7.92 5.87 -11.11
N ILE A 112 -7.05 4.93 -10.77
CA ILE A 112 -5.77 4.74 -11.44
C ILE A 112 -5.81 3.36 -12.11
N THR A 113 -5.15 3.22 -13.26
CA THR A 113 -4.85 1.96 -13.98
C THR A 113 -5.94 1.36 -14.87
N SER A 114 -7.19 1.84 -14.86
CA SER A 114 -8.24 1.40 -15.79
C SER A 114 -7.77 1.43 -17.25
N GLY A 115 -7.01 2.47 -17.64
CA GLY A 115 -6.39 2.59 -18.97
C GLY A 115 -5.24 1.61 -19.27
N LEU A 116 -4.62 0.97 -18.26
CA LEU A 116 -3.52 0.01 -18.48
C LEU A 116 -4.01 -1.36 -18.95
N PHE A 117 -5.31 -1.66 -18.76
CA PHE A 117 -5.93 -2.92 -19.19
C PHE A 117 -6.73 -2.77 -20.50
N VAL A 118 -6.81 -1.56 -21.04
CA VAL A 118 -7.32 -1.32 -22.39
C VAL A 118 -6.22 -1.69 -23.38
N LYS A 119 -6.46 -2.70 -24.22
CA LYS A 119 -5.52 -3.02 -25.31
C LYS A 119 -5.34 -1.78 -26.18
N PRO A 120 -4.09 -1.39 -26.52
CA PRO A 120 -3.86 -0.32 -27.49
C PRO A 120 -4.64 -0.65 -28.77
N GLN A 121 -5.58 0.22 -29.15
CA GLN A 121 -6.17 0.13 -30.48
C GLN A 121 -5.07 0.50 -31.47
N ALA A 122 -4.79 -0.39 -32.42
CA ALA A 122 -3.90 -0.06 -33.52
C ALA A 122 -4.50 1.14 -34.25
N THR A 123 -3.80 2.27 -34.23
CA THR A 123 -4.16 3.46 -35.00
C THR A 123 -4.16 3.05 -36.46
N THR A 124 -5.35 2.83 -37.00
CA THR A 124 -5.51 2.60 -38.43
C THR A 124 -5.20 3.94 -39.08
N GLN A 125 -3.99 4.08 -39.62
CA GLN A 125 -3.65 5.21 -40.49
C GLN A 125 -4.62 5.13 -41.67
N GLN A 126 -5.67 5.95 -41.64
CA GLN A 126 -6.43 6.24 -42.84
C GLN A 126 -5.51 7.07 -43.73
N ASN A 127 -4.88 6.41 -44.70
CA ASN A 127 -4.29 7.08 -45.83
C ASN A 127 -5.42 7.82 -46.55
N VAL A 128 -5.46 9.13 -46.38
CA VAL A 128 -6.28 10.01 -47.20
C VAL A 128 -5.62 10.04 -48.57
N THR A 129 -6.22 9.33 -49.53
CA THR A 129 -5.96 9.43 -50.98
C THR A 129 -6.35 10.80 -51.53
#